data_AF-A0A1G9U1F9-F1
#
_entry.id   AF-A0A1G9U1F9-F1
#
_cell.length_a   1.000
_cell.length_b   1.000
_cell.length_c   1.000
_cell.angle_alpha   90.00
_cell.angle_beta   90.00
_cell.angle_gamma   90.00
#
_symmetry.space_group_name_H-M   'P 1'
#
loop_
_entity.id
_entity.type
_entity.pdbx_description
1 polymer ?
#
loop_
_entity_poly.entity_id
_entity_poly.type
_entity_poly.pdbx_seq_one_letter_code
_entity_poly.pdbx_strand_id
1 'polypeptide(L)'
;MSSSTTSALSRQSLTGVFADVPDPRGRRGVRHRLDVVLALAAAGVLAGCRTLLAVWEHMADLDPGDLAELGIKEGRPLPSESTIRRALQVLDPDDLDAPIEGVRLFV
;
A
#
# COMPACT_ATOMS: atom_id res chain seq x y z
N MET A 1 -25.71 8.05 20.70
CA MET A 1 -24.57 8.13 19.77
C MET A 1 -23.39 7.50 20.48
N SER A 2 -23.11 6.22 20.20
CA SER A 2 -22.00 5.49 20.82
C SER A 2 -20.94 5.28 19.75
N SER A 3 -19.83 6.00 19.87
CA SER A 3 -18.63 5.71 19.10
C SER A 3 -18.04 4.41 19.64
N SER A 4 -18.19 3.33 18.88
CA SER A 4 -17.53 2.06 19.18
C SER A 4 -16.02 2.28 19.10
N THR A 5 -15.34 2.19 20.24
CA THR A 5 -13.88 2.21 20.31
C THR A 5 -13.36 0.91 19.72
N THR A 6 -13.00 0.92 18.43
CA THR A 6 -12.25 -0.18 17.81
C THR A 6 -10.97 -0.39 18.61
N SER A 7 -10.86 -1.58 19.21
CA SER A 7 -9.80 -1.99 20.13
C SER A 7 -8.39 -1.69 19.57
N ALA A 8 -7.53 -1.12 20.41
CA ALA A 8 -6.16 -0.70 20.09
C ALA A 8 -5.20 -1.85 19.66
N LEU A 9 -5.69 -3.09 19.57
CA LEU A 9 -4.98 -4.22 18.96
C LEU A 9 -5.02 -4.22 17.42
N SER A 10 -5.83 -3.36 16.78
CA SER A 10 -6.12 -3.42 15.33
C SER A 10 -5.43 -2.38 14.45
N ARG A 11 -4.49 -1.56 14.96
CA ARG A 11 -3.80 -0.52 14.18
C ARG A 11 -2.48 -1.00 13.58
N GLN A 12 -2.48 -2.15 12.92
CA GLN A 12 -1.34 -2.47 12.06
C GLN A 12 -1.35 -1.49 10.87
N SER A 13 -0.20 -0.88 10.58
CA SER A 13 -0.07 -0.06 9.37
C SER A 13 -0.16 -0.96 8.14
N LEU A 14 -0.74 -0.46 7.04
CA LEU A 14 -0.80 -1.21 5.77
C LEU A 14 0.59 -1.68 5.32
N THR A 15 1.61 -0.83 5.50
CA THR A 15 3.01 -1.17 5.24
C THR A 15 3.53 -2.29 6.13
N GLY A 16 3.02 -2.41 7.37
CA GLY A 16 3.36 -3.50 8.29
C GLY A 16 2.76 -4.84 7.85
N VAL A 17 1.52 -4.84 7.37
CA VAL A 17 0.86 -6.04 6.81
C VAL A 17 1.59 -6.51 5.56
N PHE A 18 1.98 -5.59 4.68
CA PHE A 18 2.65 -5.92 3.43
C PHE A 18 4.17 -6.14 3.56
N ALA A 19 4.75 -5.98 4.74
CA ALA A 19 6.19 -6.12 4.94
C ALA A 19 6.68 -7.56 4.68
N ASP A 20 5.81 -8.55 4.90
CA ASP A 20 6.11 -9.97 4.74
C ASP A 20 5.88 -10.49 3.32
N VAL A 21 5.32 -9.67 2.42
CA VAL A 21 5.14 -10.03 1.01
C VAL A 21 6.51 -10.08 0.32
N PRO A 22 6.94 -11.23 -0.21
CA PRO A 22 8.19 -11.34 -0.96
C PRO A 22 8.22 -10.36 -2.14
N ASP A 23 9.35 -9.66 -2.34
CA ASP A 23 9.51 -8.78 -3.50
C ASP A 23 10.05 -9.57 -4.71
N PRO A 24 9.23 -9.87 -5.74
CA PRO A 24 9.67 -10.62 -6.92
C PRO A 24 10.58 -9.78 -7.84
N ARG A 25 10.72 -8.47 -7.58
CA ARG A 25 11.51 -7.57 -8.42
C ARG A 25 13.00 -7.78 -8.15
N GLY A 26 13.80 -7.78 -9.21
CA GLY A 26 15.25 -7.90 -9.09
C GLY A 26 15.88 -6.76 -8.26
N ARG A 27 16.86 -7.09 -7.41
CA ARG A 27 17.53 -6.16 -6.46
C ARG A 27 18.05 -4.85 -7.08
N ARG A 28 18.45 -4.87 -8.36
CA ARG A 28 18.93 -3.66 -9.08
C ARG A 28 17.82 -2.68 -9.46
N GLY A 29 16.55 -3.06 -9.36
CA GLY A 29 15.38 -2.26 -9.79
C GLY A 29 14.56 -1.64 -8.66
N VAL A 30 14.92 -1.87 -7.39
CA VAL A 30 14.07 -1.50 -6.24
C VAL A 30 14.32 -0.04 -5.83
N ARG A 31 13.64 0.89 -6.49
CA ARG A 31 13.59 2.31 -6.07
C ARG A 31 12.56 2.55 -4.97
N HIS A 32 11.48 1.78 -4.93
CA HIS A 32 10.43 1.87 -3.92
C HIS A 32 10.20 0.49 -3.33
N ARG A 33 10.17 0.39 -1.99
CA ARG A 33 9.89 -0.87 -1.31
C ARG A 33 8.49 -1.36 -1.70
N LEU A 34 8.32 -2.68 -1.78
CA LEU A 34 7.07 -3.28 -2.28
C LEU A 34 5.89 -2.96 -1.36
N ASP A 35 6.07 -3.09 -0.05
CA ASP A 35 5.10 -2.74 0.98
C ASP A 35 4.51 -1.32 0.82
N VAL A 36 5.36 -0.34 0.51
CA VAL A 36 4.92 1.04 0.24
C VAL A 36 4.09 1.11 -1.04
N VAL A 37 4.51 0.43 -2.11
CA VAL A 37 3.75 0.40 -3.38
C VAL A 37 2.38 -0.26 -3.19
N LEU A 38 2.31 -1.33 -2.39
CA LEU A 38 1.07 -2.04 -2.07
C LEU A 38 0.14 -1.20 -1.18
N ALA A 39 0.68 -0.53 -0.15
CA ALA A 39 -0.08 0.37 0.72
C ALA A 39 -0.74 1.51 -0.08
N LEU A 40 -0.02 2.06 -1.05
CA LEU A 40 -0.55 3.09 -1.94
C LEU A 40 -1.62 2.59 -2.89
N ALA A 41 -1.40 1.42 -3.50
CA ALA A 41 -2.40 0.79 -4.36
C ALA A 41 -3.70 0.49 -3.57
N ALA A 42 -3.57 -0.03 -2.35
CA ALA A 42 -4.69 -0.28 -1.44
C ALA A 42 -5.41 1.02 -1.06
N ALA A 43 -4.68 2.09 -0.70
CA ALA A 43 -5.25 3.40 -0.41
C ALA A 43 -6.06 3.95 -1.60
N GLY A 44 -5.52 3.84 -2.82
CA GLY A 44 -6.25 4.24 -4.02
C GLY A 44 -7.52 3.42 -4.28
N VAL A 45 -7.49 2.09 -4.05
CA VAL A 45 -8.68 1.24 -4.15
C VAL A 45 -9.74 1.66 -3.12
N LEU A 46 -9.33 1.94 -1.88
CA LEU A 46 -10.22 2.42 -0.83
C LEU A 46 -10.81 3.81 -1.14
N ALA A 47 -10.05 4.67 -1.81
CA ALA A 47 -10.52 5.96 -2.33
C ALA A 47 -11.44 5.84 -3.57
N GLY A 48 -11.66 4.62 -4.09
CA GLY A 48 -12.51 4.36 -5.25
C GLY A 48 -11.83 4.58 -6.61
N CYS A 49 -10.50 4.70 -6.65
CA CYS A 49 -9.74 4.80 -7.89
C CYS A 49 -9.92 3.52 -8.73
N ARG A 50 -10.31 3.67 -9.99
CA ARG A 50 -10.56 2.54 -10.91
C ARG A 50 -9.41 2.27 -11.89
N THR A 51 -8.38 3.11 -11.88
CA THR A 51 -7.22 3.02 -12.76
C THR A 51 -5.95 3.32 -11.98
N LEU A 52 -4.81 2.76 -12.40
CA LEU A 52 -3.51 3.03 -11.77
C LEU A 52 -3.08 4.50 -11.90
N LEU A 53 -3.51 5.18 -12.98
CA LEU A 53 -3.31 6.61 -13.13
C LEU A 53 -4.08 7.39 -12.06
N ALA A 54 -5.36 7.05 -11.83
CA ALA A 54 -6.16 7.69 -10.79
C ALA A 54 -5.61 7.42 -9.38
N VAL A 55 -5.03 6.23 -9.14
CA VAL A 55 -4.30 5.95 -7.89
C VAL A 55 -3.11 6.89 -7.75
N TRP A 56 -2.31 7.06 -8.82
CA TRP A 56 -1.16 7.94 -8.79
C TRP A 56 -1.54 9.43 -8.58
N GLU A 57 -2.60 9.90 -9.26
CA GLU A 57 -3.13 11.25 -9.09
C GLU A 57 -3.61 11.46 -7.65
N HIS A 58 -4.39 10.51 -7.10
CA HIS A 58 -4.84 10.57 -5.72
C HIS A 58 -3.67 10.70 -4.73
N MET A 59 -2.60 9.92 -4.93
CA MET A 59 -1.39 10.02 -4.10
C MET A 59 -0.64 11.33 -4.26
N ALA A 60 -0.66 11.93 -5.45
CA ALA A 60 -0.04 13.22 -5.71
C ALA A 60 -0.77 14.37 -5.00
N ASP A 61 -2.06 14.18 -4.72
CA ASP A 61 -2.90 15.13 -3.99
C ASP A 61 -2.83 14.95 -2.46
N LEU A 62 -2.25 13.87 -1.95
CA LEU A 62 -2.09 13.64 -0.51
C LEU A 62 -1.10 14.61 0.12
N ASP A 63 -1.37 15.00 1.36
CA ASP A 63 -0.41 15.80 2.12
C ASP A 63 0.79 14.95 2.60
N PRO A 64 1.93 15.60 2.94
CA PRO A 64 3.14 14.88 3.36
C PRO A 64 2.96 14.00 4.59
N GLY A 65 2.02 14.31 5.48
CA GLY A 65 1.70 13.51 6.67
C GLY A 65 1.04 12.19 6.29
N ASP A 66 0.02 12.24 5.44
CA ASP A 66 -0.65 11.05 4.91
C ASP A 66 0.32 10.15 4.13
N LEU A 67 1.20 10.75 3.32
CA LEU A 67 2.26 10.04 2.60
C LEU A 67 3.27 9.38 3.55
N ALA A 68 3.59 10.02 4.68
CA ALA A 68 4.48 9.48 5.69
C ALA A 68 3.87 8.27 6.40
N GLU A 69 2.56 8.27 6.68
CA GLU A 69 1.85 7.11 7.24
C GLU A 69 1.88 5.90 6.28
N LEU A 70 1.88 6.16 4.96
CA LEU A 70 2.04 5.15 3.92
C LEU A 70 3.51 4.76 3.66
N GLY A 71 4.45 5.30 4.44
CA GLY A 71 5.88 4.94 4.39
C GLY A 71 6.69 5.71 3.35
N ILE A 72 6.13 6.77 2.75
CA ILE A 72 6.87 7.69 1.88
C ILE A 72 7.45 8.82 2.72
N LYS A 73 8.77 8.84 2.84
CA LYS A 73 9.48 9.93 3.52
C LYS A 73 9.35 11.24 2.74
N GLU A 74 9.26 12.35 3.47
CA GLU A 74 9.26 13.69 2.90
C GLU A 74 10.44 13.91 1.95
N GLY A 75 10.19 14.58 0.82
CA GLY A 75 11.18 14.83 -0.23
C GLY A 75 11.54 13.60 -1.09
N ARG A 76 10.97 12.42 -0.83
CA ARG A 76 11.14 11.24 -1.68
C ARG A 76 10.15 11.30 -2.85
N PRO A 77 10.57 10.99 -4.09
CA PRO A 77 9.64 10.94 -5.20
C PRO A 77 8.58 9.86 -4.97
N LEU A 78 7.35 10.12 -5.43
CA LEU A 78 6.29 9.11 -5.52
C LEU A 78 6.66 8.04 -6.56
N PRO A 79 6.26 6.78 -6.38
CA PRO A 79 6.36 5.80 -7.45
C PRO A 79 5.47 6.24 -8.62
N SER A 80 5.98 6.16 -9.84
CA SER A 80 5.16 6.43 -11.04
C SER A 80 4.07 5.37 -11.21
N GLU A 81 3.00 5.69 -11.96
CA GLU A 81 2.02 4.70 -12.42
C GLU A 81 2.71 3.44 -12.98
N SER A 82 3.72 3.63 -13.83
CA SER A 82 4.47 2.53 -14.45
C SER A 82 5.24 1.68 -13.44
N THR A 83 5.64 2.25 -12.29
CA THR A 83 6.26 1.53 -11.19
C THR A 83 5.23 0.70 -10.44
N ILE A 84 4.05 1.27 -10.16
CA ILE A 84 2.93 0.57 -9.52
C ILE A 84 2.51 -0.62 -10.39
N ARG A 85 2.25 -0.36 -11.69
CA ARG A 85 1.86 -1.39 -12.65
C ARG A 85 2.86 -2.54 -12.73
N ARG A 86 4.15 -2.23 -12.89
CA ARG A 86 5.19 -3.27 -13.00
C ARG A 86 5.30 -4.10 -11.73
N ALA A 87 5.16 -3.49 -10.56
CA ALA A 87 5.20 -4.21 -9.29
C ALA A 87 4.03 -5.19 -9.17
N LEU A 88 2.81 -4.73 -9.48
CA LEU A 88 1.61 -5.58 -9.41
C LEU A 88 1.58 -6.68 -10.48
N GLN A 89 2.16 -6.45 -11.66
CA GLN A 89 2.16 -7.43 -12.76
C GLN A 89 3.01 -8.68 -12.51
N VAL A 90 4.03 -8.58 -11.64
CA VAL A 90 4.94 -9.70 -11.34
C VAL A 90 4.69 -10.32 -9.99
N LEU A 91 3.68 -9.82 -9.26
CA LEU A 91 3.33 -10.28 -7.92
C LEU A 91 2.56 -11.60 -8.02
N ASP A 92 2.95 -12.56 -7.18
CA ASP A 92 2.19 -13.78 -6.98
C ASP A 92 0.97 -13.47 -6.08
N PRO A 93 -0.27 -13.77 -6.49
CA PRO A 93 -1.45 -13.51 -5.67
C PRO A 93 -1.43 -14.28 -4.34
N ASP A 94 -0.86 -15.50 -4.31
CA ASP A 94 -0.83 -16.30 -3.08
C ASP A 94 0.11 -15.68 -2.04
N ASP A 95 1.23 -15.10 -2.50
CA ASP A 95 2.18 -14.35 -1.66
C ASP A 95 1.57 -13.06 -1.09
N LEU A 96 0.61 -12.46 -1.80
CA LEU A 96 -0.12 -11.28 -1.34
C LEU A 96 -1.21 -11.65 -0.33
N ASP A 97 -1.94 -12.75 -0.57
CA ASP A 97 -3.06 -13.18 0.26
C ASP A 97 -2.60 -13.74 1.61
N ALA A 98 -1.46 -14.43 1.66
CA ALA A 98 -0.92 -15.04 2.88
C ALA A 98 -0.83 -14.08 4.10
N PRO A 99 -0.26 -12.86 3.99
CA PRO A 99 -0.27 -11.91 5.11
C PRO A 99 -1.65 -11.29 5.40
N ILE A 100 -2.57 -11.30 4.43
CA ILE A 100 -3.93 -10.74 4.59
C ILE A 100 -4.86 -11.75 5.31
N GLU A 101 -4.69 -13.06 5.11
CA GLU A 101 -5.51 -14.08 5.79
C GLU A 101 -5.44 -13.99 7.33
N GLY A 102 -4.33 -13.50 7.88
CA GLY A 102 -4.17 -13.24 9.31
C GLY A 102 -4.93 -11.99 9.81
N VAL A 103 -5.26 -11.07 8.89
CA VAL A 103 -6.07 -9.88 9.15
C VAL A 103 -7.53 -10.27 8.96
N ARG A 104 -8.14 -10.86 10.01
CA ARG A 104 -9.59 -11.17 10.00
C ARG A 104 -10.39 -9.90 9.70
N LEU A 105 -10.81 -9.75 8.44
CA LEU A 105 -11.81 -8.80 8.01
C LEU A 105 -13.13 -9.17 8.70
N PHE A 106 -13.46 -8.47 9.77
CA PHE A 106 -14.85 -8.36 10.19
C PHE A 106 -15.53 -7.45 9.17
N VAL A 107 -16.11 -8.07 8.13
CA VAL A 107 -17.15 -7.44 7.32
C VAL A 107 -18.47 -7.57 8.05
#